data_AF-A0A1W6MT14-F1
#
_entry.id   AF-A0A1W6MT14-F1
#
_cell.length_a   1.000
_cell.length_b   1.000
_cell.length_c   1.000
_cell.angle_alpha   90.00
_cell.angle_beta   90.00
_cell.angle_gamma   90.00
#
_symmetry.space_group_name_H-M   'P 1'
#
loop_
_entity.id
_entity.type
_entity.pdbx_description
1 polymer ?
#
loop_
_entity_poly.entity_id
_entity_poly.type
_entity_poly.pdbx_seq_one_letter_code
_entity_poly.pdbx_strand_id
1 'polypeptide(L)'
;MTTPKTKQPIAATAEEAAALQFEPFAQDVLKAIKPPSNAKWAALANPHLVTWRLAWRVLAMTKPELVEMLRKIGDDDEVATELMDGFQGAISFFESGLEMLRIAEARILCAGSVLEVEEGAAPAAALELFEGGQ
;
A
#
# COMPACT_ATOMS: atom_id res chain seq x y z
N MET A 1 18.49 28.86 -3.54
CA MET A 1 17.26 28.04 -3.61
C MET A 1 17.10 27.36 -2.26
N THR A 2 16.21 27.87 -1.43
CA THR A 2 15.89 27.29 -0.11
C THR A 2 14.89 26.16 -0.31
N THR A 3 15.29 24.94 0.02
CA THR A 3 14.41 23.77 0.04
C THR A 3 13.20 24.06 0.92
N PRO A 4 11.96 23.76 0.50
CA PRO A 4 10.81 23.89 1.39
C PRO A 4 11.01 22.91 2.53
N LYS A 5 10.99 23.40 3.78
CA LYS A 5 10.89 22.52 4.95
C LYS A 5 9.56 21.79 4.84
N THR A 6 9.60 20.50 4.49
CA THR A 6 8.46 19.60 4.61
C THR A 6 8.03 19.68 6.07
N LYS A 7 6.86 20.27 6.35
CA LYS A 7 6.24 20.15 7.67
C LYS A 7 6.07 18.65 7.89
N GLN A 8 6.88 18.05 8.75
CA GLN A 8 6.59 16.72 9.23
C GLN A 8 5.17 16.76 9.81
N PRO A 9 4.29 15.81 9.46
CA PRO A 9 3.00 15.72 10.10
C PRO A 9 3.24 15.61 11.60
N ILE A 10 2.58 16.46 12.38
CA ILE A 10 2.61 16.37 13.84
C ILE A 10 1.95 15.03 14.17
N ALA A 11 2.73 14.09 14.71
CA ALA A 11 2.19 12.82 15.17
C ALA A 11 1.26 13.07 16.37
N ALA A 12 0.08 12.44 16.36
CA ALA A 12 -0.86 12.53 17.47
C ALA A 12 -0.24 11.94 18.76
N THR A 13 -0.56 12.50 19.92
CA THR A 13 -0.17 11.90 21.21
C THR A 13 -0.98 10.62 21.48
N ALA A 14 -0.54 9.80 22.45
CA ALA A 14 -1.28 8.61 22.84
C ALA A 14 -2.69 8.95 23.33
N GLU A 15 -2.86 10.05 24.06
CA GLU A 15 -4.17 10.54 24.52
C GLU A 15 -5.06 11.00 23.37
N GLU A 16 -4.49 11.70 22.38
CA GLU A 16 -5.21 12.14 21.18
C GLU A 16 -5.65 10.94 20.33
N ALA A 17 -4.78 9.93 20.18
CA ALA A 17 -5.08 8.71 19.45
C ALA A 17 -6.11 7.84 20.18
N ALA A 18 -6.02 7.71 21.51
CA ALA A 18 -6.97 6.96 22.35
C ALA A 18 -8.38 7.59 22.33
N ALA A 19 -8.47 8.91 22.17
CA ALA A 19 -9.75 9.60 22.07
C ALA A 19 -10.46 9.39 20.73
N LEU A 20 -9.77 8.92 19.68
CA LEU A 20 -10.36 8.70 18.37
C LEU A 20 -11.35 7.53 18.39
N GLN A 21 -12.61 7.84 18.08
CA GLN A 21 -13.66 6.85 17.89
C GLN A 21 -13.86 6.62 16.39
N PHE A 22 -14.03 5.37 15.99
CA PHE A 22 -14.33 5.01 14.61
C PHE A 22 -15.44 3.97 14.55
N GLU A 23 -16.37 4.17 13.63
CA GLU A 23 -17.41 3.20 13.37
C GLU A 23 -16.87 2.04 12.51
N PRO A 24 -17.35 0.81 12.73
CA PRO A 24 -17.15 -0.28 11.79
C PRO A 24 -17.67 0.12 10.40
N PHE A 25 -17.06 -0.42 9.34
CA PHE A 25 -17.65 -0.30 8.01
C PHE A 25 -19.07 -0.88 7.99
N ALA A 26 -19.97 -0.23 7.28
CA ALA A 26 -21.37 -0.63 7.23
C ALA A 26 -21.50 -2.09 6.74
N GLN A 27 -22.32 -2.88 7.44
CA GLN A 27 -22.41 -4.33 7.22
C GLN A 27 -22.95 -4.69 5.83
N ASP A 28 -23.82 -3.86 5.27
CA ASP A 28 -24.30 -3.96 3.89
C ASP A 28 -23.17 -3.74 2.88
N VAL A 29 -22.28 -2.78 3.12
CA VAL A 29 -21.07 -2.54 2.31
C VAL A 29 -20.13 -3.76 2.37
N LEU A 30 -19.86 -4.29 3.57
CA LEU A 30 -19.00 -5.48 3.71
C LEU A 30 -19.60 -6.72 3.04
N LYS A 31 -20.94 -6.90 3.11
CA LYS A 31 -21.66 -8.00 2.43
C LYS A 31 -21.73 -7.84 0.93
N ALA A 32 -21.77 -6.61 0.42
CA ALA A 32 -21.80 -6.32 -1.01
C ALA A 32 -20.40 -6.52 -1.64
N ILE A 33 -19.34 -6.11 -0.94
CA ILE A 33 -17.97 -6.19 -1.44
C ILE A 33 -17.46 -7.63 -1.40
N LYS A 34 -17.78 -8.40 -0.34
CA LYS A 34 -17.25 -9.75 -0.01
C LYS A 34 -15.74 -9.88 -0.31
N PRO A 35 -14.85 -9.85 0.70
CA PRO A 35 -13.42 -9.91 0.45
C PRO A 35 -13.08 -11.10 -0.46
N PRO A 36 -12.28 -10.90 -1.52
CA PRO A 36 -11.84 -11.99 -2.38
C PRO A 36 -11.24 -13.14 -1.55
N SER A 37 -11.43 -14.38 -2.00
CA SER A 37 -10.67 -15.50 -1.44
C SER A 37 -9.17 -15.32 -1.70
N ASN A 38 -8.31 -15.99 -0.93
CA ASN A 38 -6.86 -15.93 -1.15
C ASN A 38 -6.46 -16.30 -2.59
N ALA A 39 -7.13 -17.28 -3.19
CA ALA A 39 -6.91 -17.65 -4.59
C ALA A 39 -7.31 -16.53 -5.57
N LYS A 40 -8.42 -15.84 -5.30
CA LYS A 40 -8.87 -14.69 -6.11
C LYS A 40 -7.94 -13.49 -5.92
N TRP A 41 -7.46 -13.26 -4.70
CA TRP A 41 -6.44 -12.23 -4.43
C TRP A 41 -5.14 -12.52 -5.18
N ALA A 42 -4.65 -13.76 -5.14
CA ALA A 42 -3.46 -14.15 -5.89
C ALA A 42 -3.64 -13.92 -7.40
N ALA A 43 -4.80 -14.29 -7.95
CA ALA A 43 -5.12 -14.06 -9.35
C ALA A 43 -5.19 -12.56 -9.72
N LEU A 44 -5.78 -11.73 -8.86
CA LEU A 44 -5.87 -10.27 -9.06
C LEU A 44 -4.50 -9.60 -8.92
N ALA A 45 -3.67 -10.02 -7.98
CA ALA A 45 -2.36 -9.43 -7.73
C ALA A 45 -1.33 -9.83 -8.79
N ASN A 46 -1.43 -11.02 -9.38
CA ASN A 46 -0.39 -11.58 -10.24
C ASN A 46 -0.01 -10.68 -11.44
N PRO A 47 -0.94 -10.09 -12.21
CA PRO A 47 -0.58 -9.15 -13.27
C PRO A 47 0.23 -7.96 -12.77
N HIS A 48 -0.14 -7.37 -11.63
CA HIS A 48 0.56 -6.24 -11.03
C HIS A 48 1.93 -6.61 -10.49
N LEU A 49 2.09 -7.83 -9.96
CA LEU A 49 3.40 -8.37 -9.54
C LEU A 49 4.34 -8.61 -10.74
N VAL A 50 3.80 -9.07 -11.88
CA VAL A 50 4.57 -9.18 -13.13
C VAL A 50 5.04 -7.80 -13.60
N THR A 51 4.15 -6.80 -13.61
CA THR A 51 4.52 -5.41 -13.93
C THR A 51 5.57 -4.87 -12.94
N TRP A 52 5.43 -5.17 -11.65
CA TRP A 52 6.42 -4.73 -10.66
C TRP A 52 7.80 -5.34 -10.92
N ARG A 53 7.87 -6.63 -11.28
CA ARG A 53 9.12 -7.26 -11.72
C ARG A 53 9.69 -6.60 -12.98
N LEU A 54 8.84 -6.18 -13.90
CA LEU A 54 9.28 -5.43 -15.07
C LEU A 54 9.82 -4.05 -14.69
N ALA A 55 9.21 -3.36 -13.72
CA ALA A 55 9.69 -2.09 -13.19
C ALA A 55 11.12 -2.23 -12.64
N TRP A 56 11.42 -3.30 -11.91
CA TRP A 56 12.76 -3.61 -11.43
C TRP A 56 13.79 -3.67 -12.56
N ARG A 57 13.42 -4.27 -13.69
CA ARG A 57 14.29 -4.34 -14.87
C ARG A 57 14.49 -2.95 -15.49
N VAL A 58 13.44 -2.16 -15.62
CA VAL A 58 13.49 -0.79 -16.15
C VAL A 58 14.37 0.11 -15.29
N LEU A 59 14.26 0.01 -13.96
CA LEU A 59 15.08 0.79 -13.02
C LEU A 59 16.58 0.44 -13.08
N ALA A 60 16.92 -0.77 -13.52
CA ALA A 60 18.30 -1.20 -13.70
C ALA A 60 18.91 -0.77 -15.05
N MET A 61 18.10 -0.25 -15.98
CA MET A 61 18.55 0.15 -17.31
C MET A 61 18.96 1.63 -17.33
N THR A 62 20.03 1.93 -18.07
CA THR A 62 20.41 3.29 -18.43
C THR A 62 19.43 3.89 -19.43
N LYS A 63 19.41 5.22 -19.55
CA LYS A 63 18.56 5.90 -20.54
C LYS A 63 18.79 5.43 -21.99
N PRO A 64 20.03 5.23 -22.48
CA PRO A 64 20.24 4.65 -23.81
C PRO A 64 19.66 3.24 -23.98
N GLU A 65 19.77 2.39 -22.96
CA GLU A 65 19.19 1.03 -22.99
C GLU A 65 17.65 1.07 -23.02
N LEU A 66 17.03 2.01 -22.30
CA LEU A 66 15.59 2.23 -22.37
C LEU A 66 15.14 2.72 -23.74
N VAL A 67 15.88 3.65 -24.36
CA VAL A 67 15.61 4.09 -25.74
C VAL A 67 15.72 2.92 -26.71
N GLU A 68 16.71 2.06 -26.56
CA GLU A 68 16.88 0.88 -27.40
C GLU A 68 15.77 -0.16 -27.18
N MET A 69 15.34 -0.36 -25.94
CA MET A 69 14.18 -1.19 -25.61
C MET A 69 12.92 -0.66 -26.31
N LEU A 70 12.66 0.64 -26.22
CA LEU A 70 11.52 1.28 -26.87
C LEU A 70 11.58 1.17 -28.40
N ARG A 71 12.77 1.33 -29.00
CA ARG A 71 12.96 1.10 -30.44
C ARG A 71 12.68 -0.35 -30.87
N LYS A 72 13.03 -1.33 -30.03
CA LYS A 72 12.80 -2.76 -30.30
C LYS A 72 11.34 -3.18 -30.19
N ILE A 73 10.58 -2.48 -29.35
CA ILE A 73 9.13 -2.63 -29.29
C ILE A 73 8.48 -2.16 -30.63
N GLY A 74 9.18 -1.31 -31.38
CA GLY A 74 8.80 -0.86 -32.71
C GLY A 74 7.79 0.29 -32.67
N ASP A 75 7.33 0.74 -33.84
CA ASP A 75 6.21 1.70 -34.00
C ASP A 75 4.84 1.07 -33.67
N ASP A 76 4.84 -0.04 -32.91
CA ASP A 76 3.63 -0.65 -32.38
C ASP A 76 3.20 0.17 -31.15
N ASP A 77 2.57 1.30 -31.44
CA ASP A 77 2.04 2.25 -30.45
C ASP A 77 1.12 1.54 -29.44
N GLU A 78 0.50 0.42 -29.80
CA GLU A 78 -0.33 -0.38 -28.90
C GLU A 78 0.51 -1.03 -27.80
N VAL A 79 1.66 -1.64 -28.12
CA VAL A 79 2.53 -2.30 -27.14
C VAL A 79 3.18 -1.30 -26.17
N ALA A 80 3.58 -0.14 -26.68
CA ALA A 80 4.11 0.94 -25.82
C ALA A 80 3.03 1.48 -24.87
N THR A 81 1.79 1.61 -25.35
CA THR A 81 0.64 2.03 -24.55
C THR A 81 0.30 0.99 -23.48
N GLU A 82 0.20 -0.29 -23.84
CA GLU A 82 -0.06 -1.40 -22.91
C GLU A 82 0.99 -1.50 -21.80
N LEU A 83 2.26 -1.24 -22.12
CA LEU A 83 3.33 -1.21 -21.12
C LEU A 83 3.11 -0.09 -20.09
N MET A 84 2.75 1.11 -20.54
CA MET A 84 2.48 2.26 -19.68
C MET A 84 1.20 2.06 -18.86
N ASP A 85 0.14 1.54 -19.47
CA ASP A 85 -1.11 1.19 -18.80
C ASP A 85 -0.87 0.11 -17.73
N GLY A 86 -0.01 -0.86 -18.04
CA GLY A 86 0.45 -1.87 -17.08
C GLY A 86 1.08 -1.23 -15.85
N PHE A 87 2.02 -0.29 -16.03
CA PHE A 87 2.65 0.44 -14.93
C PHE A 87 1.63 1.24 -14.11
N GLN A 88 0.75 1.99 -14.77
CA GLN A 88 -0.28 2.78 -14.08
C GLN A 88 -1.24 1.90 -13.28
N GLY A 89 -1.69 0.78 -13.87
CA GLY A 89 -2.54 -0.20 -13.19
C GLY A 89 -1.87 -0.81 -11.97
N ALA A 90 -0.59 -1.17 -12.06
CA ALA A 90 0.17 -1.66 -10.91
C ALA A 90 0.34 -0.60 -9.81
N ILE A 91 0.66 0.64 -10.17
CA ILE A 91 0.75 1.76 -9.20
C ILE A 91 -0.56 1.91 -8.45
N SER A 92 -1.68 2.04 -9.18
CA SER A 92 -3.01 2.21 -8.58
C SER A 92 -3.40 1.04 -7.67
N PHE A 93 -3.07 -0.20 -8.07
CA PHE A 93 -3.32 -1.39 -7.26
C PHE A 93 -2.54 -1.36 -5.94
N PHE A 94 -1.23 -1.07 -5.98
CA PHE A 94 -0.41 -1.04 -4.77
C PHE A 94 -0.71 0.16 -3.87
N GLU A 95 -1.04 1.33 -4.43
CA GLU A 95 -1.45 2.50 -3.65
C GLU A 95 -2.76 2.24 -2.90
N SER A 96 -3.75 1.64 -3.57
CA SER A 96 -5.02 1.26 -2.93
C SER A 96 -4.80 0.24 -1.82
N GLY A 97 -3.91 -0.75 -2.04
CA GLY A 97 -3.54 -1.72 -1.02
C GLY A 97 -2.83 -1.08 0.18
N LEU A 98 -1.90 -0.16 -0.08
CA LEU A 98 -1.18 0.57 0.95
C LEU A 98 -2.12 1.45 1.79
N GLU A 99 -3.07 2.13 1.16
CA GLU A 99 -4.08 2.93 1.86
C GLU A 99 -4.92 2.06 2.81
N MET A 100 -5.38 0.91 2.34
CA MET A 100 -6.12 -0.04 3.17
C MET A 100 -5.31 -0.49 4.39
N LEU A 101 -4.02 -0.81 4.19
CA LEU A 101 -3.13 -1.22 5.28
C LEU A 101 -2.89 -0.08 6.28
N ARG A 102 -2.68 1.16 5.81
CA ARG A 102 -2.52 2.33 6.67
C ARG A 102 -3.76 2.63 7.51
N ILE A 103 -4.96 2.45 6.95
CA ILE A 103 -6.21 2.60 7.69
C ILE A 103 -6.31 1.53 8.79
N ALA A 104 -5.97 0.28 8.47
CA ALA A 104 -5.96 -0.81 9.45
C ALA A 104 -4.94 -0.57 10.56
N GLU A 105 -3.71 -0.20 10.19
CA GLU A 105 -2.63 0.18 11.12
C GLU A 105 -3.07 1.32 12.04
N ALA A 106 -3.61 2.41 11.50
CA ALA A 106 -4.08 3.55 12.28
C ALA A 106 -5.17 3.15 13.29
N ARG A 107 -6.12 2.28 12.91
CA ARG A 107 -7.16 1.77 13.82
C ARG A 107 -6.56 0.92 14.95
N ILE A 108 -5.57 0.07 14.64
CA ILE A 108 -4.86 -0.74 15.64
C ILE A 108 -4.07 0.16 16.59
N LEU A 109 -3.38 1.19 16.06
CA LEU A 109 -2.65 2.15 16.86
C LEU A 109 -3.57 2.92 17.82
N CYS A 110 -4.72 3.43 17.35
CA CYS A 110 -5.69 4.11 18.22
C CYS A 110 -6.18 3.20 19.34
N ALA A 111 -6.53 1.95 19.02
CA ALA A 111 -6.94 0.96 20.02
C ALA A 111 -5.82 0.61 21.01
N GLY A 112 -4.59 0.49 20.52
CA GLY A 112 -3.40 0.24 21.35
C GLY A 112 -3.08 1.42 22.28
N SER A 113 -3.29 2.66 21.83
CA SER A 113 -3.09 3.85 22.66
C SER A 113 -4.07 3.95 23.83
N VAL A 114 -5.26 3.35 23.74
CA VAL A 114 -6.16 3.21 24.91
C VAL A 114 -5.47 2.39 26.00
N LEU A 115 -4.87 1.25 25.64
CA LEU A 115 -4.13 0.41 26.59
C LEU A 115 -2.92 1.14 27.18
N GLU A 116 -2.20 1.91 26.35
CA GLU A 116 -1.05 2.69 26.81
C GLU A 116 -1.44 3.76 27.84
N VAL A 117 -2.55 4.45 27.61
CA VAL A 117 -3.07 5.48 28.52
C VAL A 117 -3.64 4.86 29.80
N GLU A 118 -4.31 3.70 29.71
CA GLU A 118 -4.93 3.02 30.86
C GLU A 118 -3.91 2.28 31.74
N GLU A 119 -2.91 1.64 31.14
CA GLU A 119 -1.97 0.73 31.84
C GLU A 119 -0.56 1.33 32.03
N GLY A 120 -0.26 2.48 31.41
CA GLY A 120 1.03 3.18 31.53
C GLY A 120 2.20 2.48 30.81
N ALA A 121 1.91 1.54 29.90
CA ALA A 121 2.89 0.84 29.09
C ALA A 121 2.40 0.69 27.65
N ALA A 122 3.24 1.06 26.67
CA ALA A 122 2.94 0.89 25.25
C ALA A 122 2.69 -0.60 24.94
N PRO A 123 1.69 -0.96 24.13
CA PRO A 123 1.33 -2.35 23.88
C PRO A 123 2.44 -3.05 23.08
N ALA A 124 3.25 -3.85 23.77
CA ALA A 124 4.22 -4.78 23.17
C ALA A 124 3.53 -5.82 22.24
N ALA A 125 2.21 -6.01 22.39
CA ALA A 125 1.41 -7.04 21.73
C ALA A 125 1.15 -6.81 20.23
N ALA A 126 1.31 -5.59 19.70
CA ALA A 126 1.07 -5.34 18.27
C ALA A 126 2.10 -6.05 17.35
N LEU A 127 3.29 -6.36 17.87
CA LEU A 127 4.35 -7.07 17.14
C LEU A 127 4.19 -8.60 17.21
N GLU A 128 3.65 -9.16 18.31
CA GLU A 128 3.53 -10.61 18.49
C GLU A 128 2.52 -11.27 17.53
N LEU A 129 1.52 -10.51 17.05
CA LEU A 129 0.53 -10.97 16.07
C LEU A 129 1.13 -11.31 14.69
N PHE A 130 2.32 -10.78 14.35
CA PHE A 130 2.99 -11.03 13.07
C PHE A 130 4.11 -12.07 13.15
N GLU A 131 4.57 -12.43 14.35
CA GLU A 131 5.63 -13.43 14.56
C GLU A 131 5.08 -14.85 14.78
N GLY A 132 3.79 -15.00 15.07
CA GLY A 132 3.14 -16.30 15.38
C GLY A 132 2.65 -17.14 14.19
N GLY A 133 3.00 -16.78 12.95
CA GLY A 133 2.59 -17.51 11.75
C GLY A 133 3.72 -18.35 11.14
N GLN A 134 4.05 -19.49 11.77
CA GLN A 134 4.83 -20.56 11.15
C GLN A 134 3.95 -21.51 10.35
#